data_AF-A0A1C6GBZ3-F1
#
_entry.id   AF-A0A1C6GBZ3-F1
#
_cell.length_a   1.000
_cell.length_b   1.000
_cell.length_c   1.000
_cell.angle_alpha   90.00
_cell.angle_beta   90.00
_cell.angle_gamma   90.00
#
_symmetry.space_group_name_H-M   'P 1'
#
loop_
_entity.id
_entity.type
_entity.pdbx_description
1 polymer ?
#
loop_
_entity_poly.entity_id
_entity_poly.type
_entity_poly.pdbx_seq_one_letter_code
_entity_poly.pdbx_strand_id
1 'polypeptide(L)'
;MSLLGYHGFNNWENHFMEDENERDNILFGFELEAREDDSNYVENQLSPEQVACKLGEEFGNLFVYERDSSIGRGVEIISQPMTMNYYMAHIDLFKKLLKMLDKMNYVSTKGNKCGLHIHFNRKALGYNSKEFETLKNKVGNLRKANNLDHERANETISNIVSIMEVYKDELIKISGRNQSSVNQWCSFETANGTEIKEIKRVAKNKSKSGGAHNDRYRVVNTTNAKTVEIRLCRGTLMWESFNTRIHLMYNIVNIARNLQGLVTLKKLIMYKNNWETIHMMNKYIEEQNTEKRRININEVSKTILLSSKDNLRPTSLVFGKSLAEE
;
A
#
# COMPACT_ATOMS: atom_id res chain seq x y z
N MET A 1 -2.93 27.13 -9.06
CA MET A 1 -3.23 25.79 -9.58
C MET A 1 -4.71 25.49 -9.29
N SER A 2 -5.50 25.03 -10.26
CA SER A 2 -6.87 24.57 -10.00
C SER A 2 -6.81 23.11 -9.51
N LEU A 3 -7.53 22.76 -8.44
CA LEU A 3 -7.71 21.35 -8.05
C LEU A 3 -8.29 20.58 -9.24
N LEU A 4 -7.71 19.44 -9.59
CA LEU A 4 -8.25 18.60 -10.63
C LEU A 4 -9.53 17.92 -10.13
N GLY A 5 -10.45 17.63 -11.06
CA GLY A 5 -11.57 16.75 -10.77
C GLY A 5 -11.08 15.32 -10.51
N TYR A 6 -11.85 14.57 -9.72
CA TYR A 6 -11.53 13.20 -9.31
C TYR A 6 -11.13 12.31 -10.51
N HIS A 7 -9.96 11.67 -10.45
CA HIS A 7 -9.34 10.86 -11.54
C HIS A 7 -9.07 11.62 -12.85
N GLY A 8 -8.85 12.93 -12.81
CA GLY A 8 -8.63 13.76 -14.00
C GLY A 8 -7.21 13.71 -14.55
N PHE A 9 -6.24 13.23 -13.76
CA PHE A 9 -4.82 13.28 -14.12
C PHE A 9 -4.33 12.01 -14.83
N ASN A 10 -3.72 12.20 -16.01
CA ASN A 10 -3.24 11.10 -16.85
C ASN A 10 -1.72 11.11 -17.10
N ASN A 11 -1.00 12.17 -16.70
CA ASN A 11 0.42 12.36 -16.99
C ASN A 11 1.30 11.89 -15.81
N TRP A 12 1.19 10.61 -15.47
CA TRP A 12 1.94 10.00 -14.37
C TRP A 12 3.41 9.77 -14.75
N GLU A 13 4.31 10.17 -13.86
CA GLU A 13 5.76 10.01 -13.99
C GLU A 13 6.25 9.01 -12.94
N ASN A 14 6.89 7.93 -13.37
CA ASN A 14 7.45 6.94 -12.46
C ASN A 14 8.82 7.41 -11.96
N HIS A 15 9.00 7.48 -10.64
CA HIS A 15 10.27 7.82 -10.01
C HIS A 15 10.99 6.56 -9.49
N PHE A 16 12.22 6.35 -9.94
CA PHE A 16 13.02 5.19 -9.55
C PHE A 16 14.51 5.53 -9.61
N MET A 17 15.35 4.72 -8.94
CA MET A 17 16.81 4.86 -9.02
C MET A 17 17.32 4.37 -10.38
N GLU A 18 18.55 4.74 -10.76
CA GLU A 18 19.12 4.52 -12.11
C GLU A 18 19.01 3.07 -12.63
N ASP A 19 19.18 2.07 -11.76
CA ASP A 19 19.15 0.64 -12.10
C ASP A 19 17.78 -0.04 -11.92
N GLU A 20 16.73 0.74 -11.65
CA GLU A 20 15.40 0.23 -11.35
C GLU A 20 14.43 0.39 -12.51
N ASN A 21 13.40 -0.46 -12.55
CA ASN A 21 12.33 -0.32 -13.54
C ASN A 21 10.99 -0.83 -13.00
N GLU A 22 9.91 -0.45 -13.69
CA GLU A 22 8.52 -0.74 -13.29
C GLU A 22 8.09 -2.22 -13.37
N ARG A 23 8.92 -3.12 -13.92
CA ARG A 23 8.64 -4.57 -13.94
C ARG A 23 9.40 -5.29 -12.83
N ASP A 24 10.64 -4.90 -12.58
CA ASP A 24 11.52 -5.56 -11.63
C ASP A 24 11.30 -5.05 -10.21
N ASN A 25 11.00 -3.77 -10.08
CA ASN A 25 10.78 -3.07 -8.82
C ASN A 25 9.29 -2.74 -8.67
N ILE A 26 8.77 -2.98 -7.47
CA ILE A 26 7.39 -2.59 -7.13
C ILE A 26 7.37 -1.07 -7.04
N LEU A 27 6.57 -0.44 -7.90
CA LEU A 27 6.23 0.96 -7.77
C LEU A 27 5.01 1.09 -6.86
N PHE A 28 5.06 2.05 -5.96
CA PHE A 28 3.90 2.45 -5.19
C PHE A 28 3.67 3.96 -5.25
N GLY A 29 2.42 4.38 -5.13
CA GLY A 29 2.03 5.76 -4.88
C GLY A 29 1.05 5.80 -3.72
N PHE A 30 0.75 6.97 -3.19
CA PHE A 30 -0.25 7.13 -2.13
C PHE A 30 -1.20 8.29 -2.39
N GLU A 31 -2.42 8.15 -1.89
CA GLU A 31 -3.42 9.21 -1.78
C GLU A 31 -3.53 9.56 -0.29
N LEU A 32 -3.07 10.76 0.09
CA LEU A 32 -3.18 11.28 1.46
C LEU A 32 -4.27 12.35 1.50
N GLU A 33 -5.35 12.05 2.22
CA GLU A 33 -6.42 13.01 2.42
C GLU A 33 -6.12 13.89 3.65
N ALA A 34 -6.25 15.21 3.50
CA ALA A 34 -6.11 16.16 4.60
C ALA A 34 -7.22 17.20 4.55
N ARG A 35 -7.77 17.56 5.70
CA ARG A 35 -8.82 18.57 5.82
C ARG A 35 -8.50 19.63 6.86
N GLU A 36 -9.12 20.79 6.73
CA GLU A 36 -9.03 21.87 7.71
C GLU A 36 -9.40 21.37 9.12
N ASP A 37 -8.59 21.75 10.12
CA ASP A 37 -8.91 21.48 11.52
C ASP A 37 -9.87 22.54 12.06
N ASP A 38 -11.17 22.21 12.02
CA ASP A 38 -12.25 23.04 12.56
C ASP A 38 -12.39 22.99 14.10
N SER A 39 -11.38 22.50 14.84
CA SER A 39 -11.45 22.40 16.32
C SER A 39 -11.37 23.77 16.99
N ASN A 40 -10.61 24.68 16.39
CA ASN A 40 -10.38 26.03 16.87
C ASN A 40 -10.53 27.00 15.71
N TYR A 41 -11.01 28.21 16.01
CA TYR A 41 -10.98 29.28 15.01
C TYR A 41 -9.53 29.67 14.73
N VAL A 42 -9.17 29.65 13.44
CA VAL A 42 -7.87 30.13 12.96
C VAL A 42 -8.12 31.29 12.02
N GLU A 43 -7.61 32.45 12.39
CA GLU A 43 -7.67 33.65 11.56
C GLU A 43 -6.89 33.41 10.25
N ASN A 44 -7.48 33.77 9.10
CA ASN A 44 -6.90 33.58 7.77
C ASN A 44 -6.59 32.11 7.40
N GLN A 45 -7.41 31.16 7.90
CA GLN A 45 -7.32 29.75 7.52
C GLN A 45 -7.31 29.56 6.00
N LEU A 46 -6.28 28.85 5.50
CA LEU A 46 -6.12 28.61 4.07
C LEU A 46 -7.19 27.65 3.55
N SER A 47 -7.80 28.02 2.43
CA SER A 47 -8.67 27.14 1.65
C SER A 47 -7.89 25.95 1.06
N PRO A 48 -8.57 24.83 0.72
CA PRO A 48 -7.92 23.69 0.08
C PRO A 48 -7.17 24.06 -1.20
N GLU A 49 -7.69 25.00 -1.99
CA GLU A 49 -7.07 25.49 -3.21
C GLU A 49 -5.78 26.28 -2.93
N GLN A 50 -5.75 27.09 -1.87
CA GLN A 50 -4.55 27.80 -1.44
C GLN A 50 -3.48 26.84 -0.88
N VAL A 51 -3.91 25.80 -0.14
CA VAL A 51 -3.01 24.74 0.31
C VAL A 51 -2.41 24.00 -0.88
N ALA A 52 -3.23 23.55 -1.83
CA ALA A 52 -2.74 22.90 -3.04
C ALA A 52 -1.78 23.79 -3.83
N CYS A 53 -2.03 25.10 -3.92
CA CYS A 53 -1.12 26.04 -4.56
C CYS A 53 0.24 26.09 -3.86
N LYS A 54 0.26 26.23 -2.53
CA LYS A 54 1.51 26.25 -1.74
C LYS A 54 2.27 24.93 -1.81
N LEU A 55 1.56 23.80 -1.82
CA LEU A 55 2.19 22.49 -1.97
C LEU A 55 2.76 22.32 -3.38
N GLY A 56 2.04 22.75 -4.43
CA GLY A 56 2.53 22.70 -5.80
C GLY A 56 3.76 23.60 -6.03
N GLU A 57 3.81 24.77 -5.40
CA GLU A 57 5.00 25.66 -5.42
C GLU A 57 6.23 24.99 -4.78
N GLU A 58 6.02 24.21 -3.72
CA GLU A 58 7.10 23.55 -2.99
C GLU A 58 7.56 22.25 -3.66
N PHE A 59 6.63 21.41 -4.11
CA PHE A 59 6.92 20.04 -4.54
C PHE A 59 6.88 19.86 -6.06
N GLY A 60 6.54 20.91 -6.83
CA GLY A 60 6.42 20.84 -8.28
C GLY A 60 5.41 19.76 -8.71
N ASN A 61 5.85 18.86 -9.59
CA ASN A 61 5.01 17.82 -10.18
C ASN A 61 5.02 16.48 -9.40
N LEU A 62 5.66 16.43 -8.22
CA LEU A 62 5.74 15.21 -7.41
C LEU A 62 4.38 14.76 -6.87
N PHE A 63 3.44 15.69 -6.71
CA PHE A 63 2.09 15.40 -6.26
C PHE A 63 1.05 16.01 -7.20
N VAL A 64 -0.08 15.32 -7.29
CA VAL A 64 -1.32 15.79 -7.87
C VAL A 64 -2.28 16.15 -6.74
N TYR A 65 -3.03 17.22 -6.91
CA TYR A 65 -3.97 17.72 -5.90
C TYR A 65 -5.39 17.66 -6.45
N GLU A 66 -6.22 16.82 -5.82
CA GLU A 66 -7.61 16.63 -6.19
C GLU A 66 -8.54 17.08 -5.06
N ARG A 67 -9.80 17.33 -5.43
CA ARG A 67 -10.87 17.66 -4.48
C ARG A 67 -11.73 16.42 -4.27
N ASP A 68 -11.59 15.76 -3.13
CA ASP A 68 -12.55 14.73 -2.73
C ASP A 68 -13.71 15.34 -1.93
N SER A 69 -14.92 15.21 -2.50
CA SER A 69 -16.15 15.62 -1.84
C SER A 69 -16.41 14.89 -0.51
N SER A 70 -15.85 13.69 -0.31
CA SER A 70 -16.09 12.85 0.88
C SER A 70 -15.45 13.43 2.16
N ILE A 71 -14.39 14.23 2.01
CA ILE A 71 -13.63 14.81 3.13
C ILE A 71 -14.01 16.26 3.47
N GLY A 72 -14.95 16.86 2.73
CA GLY A 72 -15.46 18.22 2.97
C GLY A 72 -14.48 19.31 2.54
N ARG A 73 -14.10 20.20 3.46
CA ARG A 73 -13.07 21.24 3.22
C ARG A 73 -11.67 20.63 3.35
N GLY A 74 -11.27 19.86 2.34
CA GLY A 74 -9.99 19.17 2.30
C GLY A 74 -9.40 19.07 0.91
N VAL A 75 -8.17 18.57 0.88
CA VAL A 75 -7.38 18.30 -0.32
C VAL A 75 -6.91 16.85 -0.26
N GLU A 76 -6.98 16.18 -1.40
CA GLU A 76 -6.39 14.87 -1.61
C GLU A 76 -5.04 15.05 -2.30
N ILE A 77 -3.95 14.64 -1.64
CA ILE A 77 -2.58 14.74 -2.15
C ILE A 77 -2.17 13.37 -2.67
N ILE A 78 -2.02 13.26 -3.99
CA ILE A 78 -1.73 12.00 -4.68
C ILE A 78 -0.29 12.02 -5.17
N SER A 79 0.55 11.10 -4.70
CA SER A 79 1.95 11.05 -5.13
C SER A 79 2.08 10.46 -6.53
N GLN A 80 3.10 10.93 -7.26
CA GLN A 80 3.63 10.17 -8.39
C GLN A 80 4.07 8.77 -7.92
N PRO A 81 3.98 7.72 -8.77
CA PRO A 81 4.46 6.39 -8.43
C PRO A 81 5.99 6.38 -8.24
N MET A 82 6.47 5.66 -7.24
CA MET A 82 7.90 5.57 -6.95
C MET A 82 8.34 4.20 -6.45
N THR A 83 9.63 3.88 -6.58
CA THR A 83 10.22 2.71 -5.90
C THR A 83 10.47 2.99 -4.43
N MET A 84 10.58 1.93 -3.62
CA MET A 84 11.00 2.06 -2.22
C MET A 84 12.39 2.69 -2.10
N ASN A 85 13.32 2.42 -3.02
CA ASN A 85 14.64 3.03 -2.97
C ASN A 85 14.59 4.54 -3.24
N TYR A 86 13.79 4.99 -4.23
CA TYR A 86 13.56 6.42 -4.43
C TYR A 86 12.91 7.07 -3.21
N TYR A 87 11.87 6.44 -2.65
CA TYR A 87 11.21 6.91 -1.43
C TYR A 87 12.20 7.09 -0.27
N MET A 88 13.05 6.08 -0.03
CA MET A 88 14.06 6.11 1.03
C MET A 88 15.14 7.18 0.81
N ALA A 89 15.56 7.41 -0.43
CA ALA A 89 16.51 8.46 -0.78
C ALA A 89 15.93 9.88 -0.60
N HIS A 90 14.60 10.02 -0.61
CA HIS A 90 13.89 11.31 -0.59
C HIS A 90 12.92 11.45 0.60
N ILE A 91 13.14 10.73 1.71
CA ILE A 91 12.25 10.72 2.89
C ILE A 91 11.91 12.10 3.42
N ASP A 92 12.82 13.06 3.29
CA ASP A 92 12.64 14.40 3.82
C ASP A 92 11.60 15.22 3.05
N LEU A 93 11.33 14.90 1.77
CA LEU A 93 10.22 15.49 1.01
C LEU A 93 8.87 15.13 1.64
N PHE A 94 8.69 13.85 1.99
CA PHE A 94 7.45 13.37 2.62
C PHE A 94 7.29 13.89 4.04
N LYS A 95 8.37 13.94 4.84
CA LYS A 95 8.33 14.61 6.15
C LYS A 95 7.95 16.09 6.02
N LYS A 96 8.47 16.78 5.01
CA LYS A 96 8.16 18.19 4.75
C LYS A 96 6.69 18.37 4.39
N LEU A 97 6.13 17.50 3.54
CA LEU A 97 4.71 17.50 3.19
C LEU A 97 3.83 17.43 4.45
N LEU A 98 4.07 16.44 5.33
CA LEU A 98 3.28 16.27 6.55
C LEU A 98 3.38 17.51 7.48
N LYS A 99 4.60 18.05 7.65
CA LYS A 99 4.83 19.26 8.46
C LYS A 99 4.18 20.50 7.88
N MET A 100 4.12 20.64 6.55
CA MET A 100 3.47 21.78 5.91
C MET A 100 1.96 21.72 6.12
N LEU A 101 1.34 20.55 5.96
CA LEU A 101 -0.09 20.37 6.23
C LEU A 101 -0.43 20.74 7.69
N ASP A 102 0.35 20.24 8.64
CA ASP A 102 0.19 20.54 10.06
C ASP A 102 0.32 22.06 10.34
N LYS A 103 1.36 22.71 9.79
CA LYS A 103 1.56 24.18 9.91
C LYS A 103 0.45 25.02 9.28
N MET A 104 -0.24 24.48 8.28
CA MET A 104 -1.39 25.14 7.64
C MET A 104 -2.72 24.85 8.37
N ASN A 105 -2.65 24.21 9.55
CA ASN A 105 -3.79 23.80 10.37
C ASN A 105 -4.71 22.80 9.62
N TYR A 106 -4.09 21.87 8.90
CA TYR A 106 -4.76 20.71 8.32
C TYR A 106 -4.48 19.47 9.15
N VAL A 107 -5.44 18.55 9.15
CA VAL A 107 -5.39 17.27 9.86
C VAL A 107 -5.84 16.15 8.95
N SER A 108 -5.22 14.98 9.13
CA SER A 108 -5.49 13.77 8.34
C SER A 108 -6.11 12.64 9.19
N THR A 109 -6.42 12.90 10.45
CA THR A 109 -7.07 11.92 11.34
C THR A 109 -8.51 12.30 11.67
N LYS A 110 -8.90 13.57 11.55
CA LYS A 110 -10.13 14.08 12.16
C LYS A 110 -11.41 13.46 11.57
N GLY A 111 -12.36 13.16 12.46
CA GLY A 111 -13.69 12.63 12.10
C GLY A 111 -13.68 11.25 11.44
N ASN A 112 -12.52 10.57 11.39
CA ASN A 112 -12.34 9.29 10.70
C ASN A 112 -12.71 9.35 9.21
N LYS A 113 -12.64 10.54 8.60
CA LYS A 113 -12.99 10.74 7.18
C LYS A 113 -11.79 10.56 6.25
N CYS A 114 -10.61 10.97 6.70
CA CYS A 114 -9.40 10.96 5.88
C CYS A 114 -8.74 9.56 5.79
N GLY A 115 -8.44 9.13 4.57
CA GLY A 115 -7.70 7.94 4.20
C GLY A 115 -6.21 8.19 3.90
N LEU A 116 -5.45 7.09 3.91
CA LEU A 116 -4.15 6.96 3.25
C LEU A 116 -4.25 5.73 2.34
N HIS A 117 -4.62 5.92 1.08
CA HIS A 117 -4.67 4.79 0.13
C HIS A 117 -3.30 4.59 -0.49
N ILE A 118 -2.89 3.33 -0.68
CA ILE A 118 -1.56 3.02 -1.22
C ILE A 118 -1.72 2.13 -2.44
N HIS A 119 -1.24 2.60 -3.58
CA HIS A 119 -1.42 2.00 -4.89
C HIS A 119 -0.14 1.30 -5.29
N PHE A 120 -0.23 0.08 -5.82
CA PHE A 120 0.91 -0.70 -6.29
C PHE A 120 0.71 -1.06 -7.76
N ASN A 121 1.73 -0.90 -8.59
CA ASN A 121 1.60 -1.15 -10.02
C ASN A 121 1.43 -2.65 -10.33
N ARG A 122 0.43 -3.01 -11.14
CA ARG A 122 0.14 -4.40 -11.50
C ARG A 122 1.29 -5.08 -12.25
N LYS A 123 2.02 -4.31 -13.07
CA LYS A 123 3.10 -4.81 -13.92
C LYS A 123 4.17 -5.50 -13.08
N ALA A 124 4.55 -4.93 -11.94
CA ALA A 124 5.53 -5.53 -11.05
C ALA A 124 5.01 -6.79 -10.32
N LEU A 125 3.69 -7.01 -10.23
CA LEU A 125 3.14 -8.19 -9.52
C LEU A 125 3.28 -9.49 -10.32
N GLY A 126 3.54 -9.39 -11.62
CA GLY A 126 3.84 -10.50 -12.52
C GLY A 126 5.29 -10.98 -12.41
N TYR A 127 5.80 -11.53 -13.49
CA TYR A 127 7.20 -11.92 -13.62
C TYR A 127 8.11 -10.70 -13.75
N ASN A 128 9.30 -10.80 -13.15
CA ASN A 128 10.37 -9.85 -13.41
C ASN A 128 10.85 -9.98 -14.89
N SER A 129 11.60 -9.01 -15.38
CA SER A 129 12.06 -8.90 -16.77
C SER A 129 12.79 -10.16 -17.24
N LYS A 130 13.69 -10.70 -16.41
CA LYS A 130 14.47 -11.91 -16.72
C LYS A 130 13.57 -13.16 -16.81
N GLU A 131 12.67 -13.32 -15.85
CA GLU A 131 11.70 -14.41 -15.83
C GLU A 131 10.73 -14.33 -17.00
N PHE A 132 10.24 -13.14 -17.32
CA PHE A 132 9.31 -12.91 -18.41
C PHE A 132 9.95 -13.21 -19.77
N GLU A 133 11.22 -12.81 -19.98
CA GLU A 133 11.95 -13.14 -21.20
C GLU A 133 12.20 -14.66 -21.31
N THR A 134 12.55 -15.32 -20.20
CA THR A 134 12.68 -16.78 -20.15
C THR A 134 11.36 -17.49 -20.49
N LEU A 135 10.25 -17.01 -19.94
CA LEU A 135 8.91 -17.51 -20.22
C LEU A 135 8.52 -17.32 -21.69
N LYS A 136 8.75 -16.12 -22.23
CA LYS A 136 8.47 -15.78 -23.62
C LYS A 136 9.22 -16.71 -24.58
N ASN A 137 10.50 -16.97 -24.31
CA ASN A 137 11.32 -17.90 -25.10
C ASN A 137 10.84 -19.35 -24.98
N LYS A 138 10.49 -19.80 -23.77
CA LYS A 138 9.96 -21.15 -23.54
C LYS A 138 8.61 -21.40 -24.22
N VAL A 139 7.74 -20.38 -24.25
CA VAL A 139 6.38 -20.50 -24.78
C VAL A 139 6.33 -20.22 -26.28
N GLY A 140 7.26 -19.44 -26.83
CA GLY A 140 7.33 -19.09 -28.25
C GLY A 140 6.17 -18.22 -28.75
N ASN A 141 5.36 -17.66 -27.85
CA ASN A 141 4.18 -16.86 -28.20
C ASN A 141 3.95 -15.74 -27.17
N LEU A 142 4.03 -14.49 -27.62
CA LEU A 142 3.92 -13.31 -26.75
C LEU A 142 2.55 -13.19 -26.07
N ARG A 143 1.46 -13.49 -26.76
CA ARG A 143 0.11 -13.44 -26.18
C ARG A 143 -0.03 -14.45 -25.04
N LYS A 144 0.48 -15.67 -25.23
CA LYS A 144 0.45 -16.71 -24.20
C LYS A 144 1.38 -16.37 -23.02
N ALA A 145 2.54 -15.77 -23.27
CA ALA A 145 3.42 -15.27 -22.21
C ALA A 145 2.75 -14.16 -21.39
N ASN A 146 2.10 -13.19 -22.04
CA ASN A 146 1.34 -12.12 -21.37
C ASN A 146 0.18 -12.68 -20.51
N ASN A 147 -0.53 -13.70 -20.99
CA ASN A 147 -1.59 -14.34 -20.20
C ASN A 147 -1.03 -15.00 -18.93
N LEU A 148 0.11 -15.68 -19.02
CA LEU A 148 0.76 -16.29 -17.87
C LEU A 148 1.34 -15.25 -16.89
N ASP A 149 1.85 -14.12 -17.40
CA ASP A 149 2.27 -12.97 -16.58
C ASP A 149 1.10 -12.38 -15.79
N HIS A 150 -0.07 -12.27 -16.43
CA HIS A 150 -1.30 -11.86 -15.78
C HIS A 150 -1.78 -12.89 -14.73
N GLU A 151 -1.68 -14.19 -15.01
CA GLU A 151 -1.97 -15.24 -14.03
C GLU A 151 -1.02 -15.17 -12.82
N ARG A 152 0.26 -14.87 -13.05
CA ARG A 152 1.25 -14.66 -11.98
C ARG A 152 0.88 -13.44 -11.11
N ALA A 153 0.54 -12.32 -11.73
CA ALA A 153 0.06 -11.13 -11.02
C ALA A 153 -1.18 -11.41 -10.17
N ASN A 154 -2.12 -12.18 -10.72
CA ASN A 154 -3.33 -12.62 -10.02
C ASN A 154 -3.05 -13.52 -8.80
N GLU A 155 -2.04 -14.39 -8.88
CA GLU A 155 -1.60 -15.18 -7.73
C GLU A 155 -0.95 -14.29 -6.65
N THR A 156 -0.13 -13.31 -7.06
CA THR A 156 0.42 -12.31 -6.15
C THR A 156 -0.69 -11.52 -5.45
N ILE A 157 -1.73 -11.09 -6.17
CA ILE A 157 -2.90 -10.43 -5.59
C ILE A 157 -3.63 -11.34 -4.59
N SER A 158 -3.81 -12.62 -4.93
CA SER A 158 -4.41 -13.61 -4.02
C SER A 158 -3.58 -13.75 -2.73
N ASN A 159 -2.25 -13.73 -2.82
CA ASN A 159 -1.37 -13.73 -1.66
C ASN A 159 -1.53 -12.45 -0.81
N ILE A 160 -1.61 -11.27 -1.45
CA ILE A 160 -1.86 -10.00 -0.75
C ILE A 160 -3.16 -10.10 0.05
N VAL A 161 -4.27 -10.47 -0.61
CA VAL A 161 -5.58 -10.62 0.06
C VAL A 161 -5.48 -11.61 1.22
N SER A 162 -4.83 -12.75 1.01
CA SER A 162 -4.73 -13.77 2.07
C SER A 162 -3.95 -13.29 3.29
N ILE A 163 -2.84 -12.54 3.09
CA ILE A 163 -2.08 -11.94 4.18
C ILE A 163 -2.93 -10.91 4.93
N MET A 164 -3.62 -10.03 4.19
CA MET A 164 -4.48 -9.01 4.77
C MET A 164 -5.59 -9.63 5.64
N GLU A 165 -6.23 -10.70 5.16
CA GLU A 165 -7.27 -11.43 5.92
C GLU A 165 -6.73 -12.10 7.18
N VAL A 166 -5.60 -12.82 7.09
CA VAL A 166 -5.02 -13.55 8.24
C VAL A 166 -4.63 -12.61 9.36
N TYR A 167 -4.02 -11.47 9.03
CA TYR A 167 -3.54 -10.49 10.00
C TYR A 167 -4.50 -9.31 10.20
N LYS A 168 -5.78 -9.45 9.83
CA LYS A 168 -6.72 -8.32 9.82
C LYS A 168 -6.78 -7.58 11.16
N ASP A 169 -6.79 -8.29 12.29
CA ASP A 169 -6.91 -7.67 13.62
C ASP A 169 -5.68 -6.81 13.94
N GLU A 170 -4.49 -7.31 13.61
CA GLU A 170 -3.22 -6.62 13.79
C GLU A 170 -3.10 -5.44 12.82
N LEU A 171 -3.42 -5.66 11.55
CA LEU A 171 -3.34 -4.63 10.51
C LEU A 171 -4.33 -3.49 10.76
N ILE A 172 -5.54 -3.76 11.27
CA ILE A 172 -6.50 -2.72 11.65
C ILE A 172 -5.89 -1.82 12.74
N LYS A 173 -5.24 -2.38 13.76
CA LYS A 173 -4.58 -1.58 14.80
C LYS A 173 -3.45 -0.72 14.23
N ILE A 174 -2.57 -1.28 13.42
CA ILE A 174 -1.41 -0.57 12.83
C ILE A 174 -1.87 0.55 11.87
N SER A 175 -2.96 0.30 11.13
CA SER A 175 -3.56 1.25 10.18
C SER A 175 -4.15 2.51 10.83
N GLY A 176 -4.32 2.52 12.15
CA GLY A 176 -4.96 3.61 12.90
C GLY A 176 -6.49 3.66 12.79
N ARG A 177 -7.11 2.68 12.12
CA ARG A 177 -8.57 2.47 12.11
C ARG A 177 -9.02 1.65 13.32
N ASN A 178 -10.34 1.56 13.48
CA ASN A 178 -11.01 0.61 14.35
C ASN A 178 -12.02 -0.19 13.51
N GLN A 179 -12.62 -1.25 14.06
CA GLN A 179 -13.52 -2.11 13.29
C GLN A 179 -14.70 -1.35 12.67
N SER A 180 -15.30 -0.41 13.40
CA SER A 180 -16.41 0.42 12.90
C SER A 180 -15.98 1.28 11.71
N SER A 181 -14.78 1.87 11.77
CA SER A 181 -14.18 2.63 10.67
C SER A 181 -13.93 1.76 9.45
N VAL A 182 -13.39 0.56 9.63
CA VAL A 182 -13.20 -0.40 8.55
C VAL A 182 -14.55 -0.69 7.89
N ASN A 183 -15.55 -1.12 8.66
CA ASN A 183 -16.88 -1.44 8.13
C ASN A 183 -17.55 -0.28 7.36
N GLN A 184 -17.20 0.98 7.69
CA GLN A 184 -17.71 2.16 7.00
C GLN A 184 -16.97 2.48 5.69
N TRP A 185 -15.66 2.27 5.64
CA TRP A 185 -14.80 2.81 4.57
C TRP A 185 -14.18 1.75 3.65
N CYS A 186 -13.86 0.57 4.18
CA CYS A 186 -13.29 -0.53 3.42
C CYS A 186 -13.56 -1.87 4.12
N SER A 187 -14.10 -2.85 3.40
CA SER A 187 -14.38 -4.17 3.96
C SER A 187 -13.31 -5.18 3.57
N PHE A 188 -12.96 -6.05 4.53
CA PHE A 188 -12.31 -7.32 4.22
C PHE A 188 -13.25 -8.20 3.38
N GLU A 189 -12.70 -9.16 2.66
CA GLU A 189 -13.47 -10.08 1.81
C GLU A 189 -14.29 -11.06 2.65
N THR A 190 -13.79 -11.44 3.85
CA THR A 190 -14.53 -12.30 4.78
C THR A 190 -15.19 -11.50 5.90
N ALA A 191 -16.45 -11.83 6.22
CA ALA A 191 -17.16 -11.19 7.34
C ALA A 191 -16.55 -11.59 8.70
N ASN A 192 -16.22 -12.88 8.86
CA ASN A 192 -15.70 -13.47 10.10
C ASN A 192 -14.57 -14.50 9.86
N GLY A 193 -14.04 -14.60 8.64
CA GLY A 193 -13.22 -15.73 8.20
C GLY A 193 -11.83 -15.74 8.82
N THR A 194 -11.65 -16.48 9.92
CA THR A 194 -10.33 -16.95 10.36
C THR A 194 -9.94 -18.26 9.66
N GLU A 195 -10.88 -18.91 8.97
CA GLU A 195 -10.62 -20.16 8.26
C GLU A 195 -9.81 -19.92 6.99
N ILE A 196 -8.58 -20.42 6.98
CA ILE A 196 -7.63 -20.30 5.85
C ILE A 196 -8.22 -20.78 4.53
N LYS A 197 -9.08 -21.82 4.54
CA LYS A 197 -9.73 -22.32 3.31
C LYS A 197 -10.68 -21.29 2.71
N GLU A 198 -11.47 -20.61 3.54
CA GLU A 198 -12.37 -19.55 3.09
C GLU A 198 -11.58 -18.35 2.55
N ILE A 199 -10.56 -17.91 3.28
CA ILE A 199 -9.65 -16.83 2.87
C ILE A 199 -9.06 -17.12 1.49
N LYS A 200 -8.51 -18.33 1.28
CA LYS A 200 -7.94 -18.72 -0.02
C LYS A 200 -8.98 -18.78 -1.13
N ARG A 201 -10.24 -19.12 -0.81
CA ARG A 201 -11.35 -19.15 -1.79
C ARG A 201 -11.71 -17.74 -2.24
N VAL A 202 -11.90 -16.80 -1.31
CA VAL A 202 -12.28 -15.41 -1.66
C VAL A 202 -11.14 -14.69 -2.40
N ALA A 203 -9.89 -14.89 -1.97
CA ALA A 203 -8.72 -14.33 -2.64
C ALA A 203 -8.60 -14.78 -4.11
N LYS A 204 -8.87 -16.07 -4.38
CA LYS A 204 -8.89 -16.62 -5.76
C LYS A 204 -10.05 -16.10 -6.61
N ASN A 205 -11.17 -15.72 -6.01
CA ASN A 205 -12.29 -15.16 -6.76
C ASN A 205 -12.05 -13.69 -7.11
N LYS A 206 -11.41 -12.93 -6.21
CA LYS A 206 -11.04 -11.53 -6.41
C LYS A 206 -10.19 -11.28 -7.65
N SER A 207 -9.36 -12.25 -8.03
CA SER A 207 -8.51 -12.18 -9.22
C SER A 207 -9.22 -12.48 -10.54
N LYS A 208 -10.47 -12.97 -10.49
CA LYS A 208 -11.26 -13.37 -11.66
C LYS A 208 -12.41 -12.42 -12.00
N SER A 209 -12.91 -11.68 -11.03
CA SER A 209 -14.02 -10.74 -11.20
C SER A 209 -13.49 -9.31 -11.33
N GLY A 210 -13.57 -8.74 -12.55
CA GLY A 210 -13.64 -7.29 -12.72
C GLY A 210 -14.95 -6.82 -12.10
N GLY A 211 -14.85 -6.31 -10.88
CA GLY A 211 -15.96 -6.23 -9.93
C GLY A 211 -17.03 -5.18 -10.23
N ALA A 212 -18.20 -5.35 -9.60
CA ALA A 212 -19.27 -4.35 -9.55
C ALA A 212 -18.78 -3.09 -8.81
N HIS A 213 -19.49 -1.97 -8.94
CA HIS A 213 -19.09 -0.66 -8.37
C HIS A 213 -18.81 -0.69 -6.84
N ASN A 214 -19.32 -1.69 -6.11
CA ASN A 214 -19.09 -1.91 -4.69
C ASN A 214 -17.72 -2.55 -4.35
N ASP A 215 -17.06 -3.17 -5.32
CA ASP A 215 -15.76 -3.83 -5.11
C ASP A 215 -14.60 -2.86 -4.92
N ARG A 216 -14.84 -1.55 -5.17
CA ARG A 216 -13.92 -0.46 -4.83
C ARG A 216 -13.73 -0.30 -3.32
N TYR A 217 -14.75 -0.61 -2.52
CA TYR A 217 -14.74 -0.40 -1.06
C TYR A 217 -14.18 -1.60 -0.30
N ARG A 218 -13.13 -2.20 -0.86
CA ARG A 218 -12.47 -3.38 -0.32
C ARG A 218 -11.09 -2.99 0.16
N VAL A 219 -10.62 -3.65 1.22
CA VAL A 219 -9.28 -3.42 1.78
C VAL A 219 -8.21 -3.57 0.70
N VAL A 220 -8.37 -4.57 -0.18
CA VAL A 220 -7.59 -4.72 -1.41
C VAL A 220 -8.52 -4.44 -2.59
N ASN A 221 -8.41 -3.24 -3.14
CA ASN A 221 -9.16 -2.83 -4.32
C ASN A 221 -8.40 -3.22 -5.60
N THR A 222 -9.06 -4.00 -6.45
CA THR A 222 -8.54 -4.48 -7.74
C THR A 222 -9.31 -3.90 -8.93
N THR A 223 -10.19 -2.92 -8.76
CA THR A 223 -10.98 -2.38 -9.89
C THR A 223 -10.17 -1.47 -10.81
N ASN A 224 -9.13 -0.81 -10.30
CA ASN A 224 -8.25 0.05 -11.09
C ASN A 224 -7.53 -0.80 -12.14
N ALA A 225 -7.32 -0.33 -13.38
CA ALA A 225 -6.74 -1.17 -14.43
C ALA A 225 -5.22 -1.36 -14.28
N LYS A 226 -4.51 -0.34 -13.80
CA LYS A 226 -3.04 -0.30 -13.73
C LYS A 226 -2.47 -0.62 -12.34
N THR A 227 -3.26 -0.47 -11.28
CA THR A 227 -2.78 -0.57 -9.89
C THR A 227 -3.69 -1.42 -9.02
N VAL A 228 -3.13 -2.04 -7.99
CA VAL A 228 -3.87 -2.62 -6.87
C VAL A 228 -3.75 -1.66 -5.70
N GLU A 229 -4.88 -1.26 -5.14
CA GLU A 229 -4.94 -0.26 -4.07
C GLU A 229 -5.22 -0.94 -2.72
N ILE A 230 -4.49 -0.52 -1.69
CA ILE A 230 -4.75 -0.89 -0.30
C ILE A 230 -5.39 0.31 0.42
N ARG A 231 -6.64 0.13 0.86
CA ARG A 231 -7.49 1.21 1.43
C ARG A 231 -7.51 1.24 2.96
N LEU A 232 -6.85 0.29 3.60
CA LEU A 232 -6.97 0.05 5.04
C LEU A 232 -6.45 1.21 5.88
N CYS A 233 -5.43 1.93 5.41
CA CYS A 233 -4.76 2.94 6.22
C CYS A 233 -5.66 4.17 6.41
N ARG A 234 -5.77 4.62 7.66
CA ARG A 234 -6.30 5.94 7.98
C ARG A 234 -5.28 6.99 7.54
N GLY A 235 -5.71 8.20 7.27
CA GLY A 235 -4.81 9.34 7.14
C GLY A 235 -4.00 9.61 8.42
N THR A 236 -2.87 10.31 8.29
CA THR A 236 -2.01 10.73 9.41
C THR A 236 -1.01 11.79 8.94
N LEU A 237 -0.66 12.72 9.83
CA LEU A 237 0.47 13.64 9.65
C LEU A 237 1.66 13.32 10.57
N MET A 238 1.53 12.30 11.43
CA MET A 238 2.64 11.78 12.24
C MET A 238 3.54 10.89 11.39
N TRP A 239 4.82 11.24 11.28
CA TRP A 239 5.80 10.58 10.43
C TRP A 239 5.93 9.09 10.73
N GLU A 240 6.05 8.72 12.01
CA GLU A 240 6.24 7.34 12.45
C GLU A 240 5.06 6.47 11.99
N SER A 241 3.84 7.03 12.05
CA SER A 241 2.63 6.36 11.60
C SER A 241 2.56 6.26 10.08
N PHE A 242 2.82 7.36 9.39
CA PHE A 242 2.83 7.42 7.93
C PHE A 242 3.82 6.42 7.35
N ASN A 243 5.07 6.50 7.81
CA ASN A 243 6.17 5.68 7.33
C ASN A 243 5.96 4.20 7.68
N THR A 244 5.50 3.88 8.89
CA THR A 244 5.19 2.47 9.25
C THR A 244 4.12 1.87 8.35
N ARG A 245 3.09 2.64 7.99
CA ARG A 245 2.01 2.18 7.09
C ARG A 245 2.54 1.94 5.67
N ILE A 246 3.34 2.86 5.13
CA ILE A 246 3.98 2.69 3.81
C ILE A 246 4.87 1.45 3.79
N HIS A 247 5.80 1.31 4.72
CA HIS A 247 6.72 0.16 4.78
C HIS A 247 5.97 -1.16 4.96
N LEU A 248 4.96 -1.21 5.86
CA LEU A 248 4.22 -2.45 6.08
C LEU A 248 3.43 -2.88 4.85
N MET A 249 2.71 -1.94 4.20
CA MET A 249 1.94 -2.28 3.00
C MET A 249 2.88 -2.68 1.85
N TYR A 250 3.99 -1.97 1.66
CA TYR A 250 5.00 -2.35 0.67
C TYR A 250 5.58 -3.74 0.95
N ASN A 251 5.92 -4.05 2.21
CA ASN A 251 6.45 -5.35 2.58
C ASN A 251 5.46 -6.48 2.36
N ILE A 252 4.16 -6.27 2.65
CA ILE A 252 3.11 -7.24 2.35
C ILE A 252 3.10 -7.57 0.85
N VAL A 253 3.12 -6.56 -0.02
CA VAL A 253 3.14 -6.74 -1.48
C VAL A 253 4.43 -7.41 -1.95
N ASN A 254 5.58 -6.98 -1.42
CA ASN A 254 6.90 -7.52 -1.75
C ASN A 254 7.03 -9.00 -1.35
N ILE A 255 6.56 -9.36 -0.16
CA ILE A 255 6.50 -10.74 0.33
C ILE A 255 5.53 -11.57 -0.51
N ALA A 256 4.33 -11.05 -0.78
CA ALA A 256 3.31 -11.75 -1.57
C ALA A 256 3.81 -12.11 -2.97
N ARG A 257 4.66 -11.24 -3.55
CA ARG A 257 5.30 -11.48 -4.85
C ARG A 257 6.46 -12.47 -4.74
N ASN A 258 7.38 -12.26 -3.80
CA ASN A 258 8.72 -12.83 -3.88
C ASN A 258 8.96 -14.04 -2.96
N LEU A 259 8.16 -14.23 -1.91
CA LEU A 259 8.40 -15.30 -0.94
C LEU A 259 7.46 -16.49 -1.13
N GLN A 260 8.01 -17.65 -0.81
CA GLN A 260 7.27 -18.90 -0.60
C GLN A 260 7.58 -19.42 0.80
N GLY A 261 6.64 -20.15 1.38
CA GLY A 261 6.76 -20.69 2.73
C GLY A 261 5.96 -19.92 3.77
N LEU A 262 6.31 -20.15 5.04
CA LEU A 262 5.60 -19.55 6.17
C LEU A 262 5.96 -18.07 6.31
N VAL A 263 4.93 -17.26 6.48
CA VAL A 263 5.01 -15.83 6.76
C VAL A 263 4.37 -15.56 8.11
N THR A 264 5.06 -14.77 8.94
CA THR A 264 4.63 -14.31 10.27
C THR A 264 4.44 -12.79 10.24
N LEU A 265 3.72 -12.21 11.20
CA LEU A 265 3.60 -10.76 11.32
C LEU A 265 4.97 -10.09 11.46
N LYS A 266 5.85 -10.65 12.31
CA LYS A 266 7.22 -10.19 12.50
C LYS A 266 7.97 -10.12 11.17
N LYS A 267 7.81 -11.14 10.31
CA LYS A 267 8.42 -11.14 8.97
C LYS A 267 7.86 -10.03 8.09
N LEU A 268 6.56 -9.76 8.12
CA LEU A 268 5.96 -8.64 7.37
C LEU A 268 6.57 -7.28 7.79
N ILE A 269 6.82 -7.09 9.08
CA ILE A 269 7.36 -5.84 9.62
C ILE A 269 8.85 -5.68 9.29
N MET A 270 9.65 -6.74 9.43
CA MET A 270 11.11 -6.65 9.33
C MET A 270 11.65 -6.75 7.90
N TYR A 271 10.88 -7.33 6.97
CA TYR A 271 11.40 -7.71 5.66
C TYR A 271 12.05 -6.55 4.89
N LYS A 272 13.35 -6.71 4.57
CA LYS A 272 14.18 -5.77 3.81
C LYS A 272 14.25 -4.33 4.35
N ASN A 273 13.86 -4.10 5.59
CA ASN A 273 14.01 -2.82 6.25
C ASN A 273 15.38 -2.73 6.95
N ASN A 274 15.97 -1.53 7.00
CA ASN A 274 17.16 -1.28 7.82
C ASN A 274 16.79 -1.21 9.31
N TRP A 275 17.81 -1.21 10.17
CA TRP A 275 17.62 -1.24 11.62
C TRP A 275 16.82 -0.03 12.13
N GLU A 276 17.09 1.17 11.62
CA GLU A 276 16.41 2.40 12.03
C GLU A 276 14.91 2.34 11.73
N THR A 277 14.56 1.84 10.53
CA THR A 277 13.17 1.68 10.12
C THR A 277 12.47 0.62 10.96
N ILE A 278 13.11 -0.53 11.19
CA ILE A 278 12.57 -1.60 12.05
C ILE A 278 12.34 -1.08 13.47
N HIS A 279 13.31 -0.35 14.03
CA HIS A 279 13.21 0.22 15.36
C HIS A 279 12.02 1.20 15.46
N MET A 280 11.90 2.12 14.49
CA MET A 280 10.78 3.07 14.43
C MET A 280 9.43 2.35 14.29
N MET A 281 9.33 1.34 13.42
CA MET A 281 8.10 0.56 13.24
C MET A 281 7.73 -0.20 14.51
N ASN A 282 8.67 -0.89 15.15
CA ASN A 282 8.43 -1.61 16.41
C ASN A 282 7.97 -0.66 17.50
N LYS A 283 8.65 0.47 17.67
CA LYS A 283 8.25 1.51 18.63
C LYS A 283 6.82 1.99 18.37
N TYR A 284 6.49 2.32 17.12
CA TYR A 284 5.13 2.72 16.77
C TYR A 284 4.12 1.61 17.06
N ILE A 285 4.43 0.34 16.79
CA ILE A 285 3.47 -0.77 16.94
C ILE A 285 3.28 -1.19 18.41
N GLU A 286 4.35 -1.25 19.19
CA GLU A 286 4.38 -1.78 20.56
C GLU A 286 4.08 -0.70 21.61
N GLU A 287 4.49 0.54 21.38
CA GLU A 287 4.40 1.65 22.36
C GLU A 287 3.25 2.63 22.06
N GLN A 288 2.18 2.19 21.41
CA GLN A 288 1.01 3.05 21.16
C GLN A 288 0.46 3.67 22.44
N ASN A 289 0.13 4.97 22.40
CA ASN A 289 -0.50 5.69 23.52
C ASN A 289 -1.82 5.04 23.96
N THR A 290 -2.54 4.40 23.04
CA THR A 290 -3.75 3.64 23.35
C THR A 290 -3.40 2.18 23.55
N GLU A 291 -3.47 1.68 24.79
CA GLU A 291 -3.13 0.29 25.15
C GLU A 291 -3.84 -0.75 24.26
N LYS A 292 -5.13 -0.54 23.96
CA LYS A 292 -5.93 -1.41 23.08
C LYS A 292 -5.39 -1.55 21.64
N ARG A 293 -4.51 -0.63 21.21
CA ARG A 293 -3.87 -0.64 19.88
C ARG A 293 -2.48 -1.25 19.88
N ARG A 294 -1.89 -1.51 21.06
CA ARG A 294 -0.59 -2.17 21.16
C ARG A 294 -0.68 -3.59 20.62
N ILE A 295 0.40 -4.03 20.00
CA ILE A 295 0.59 -5.40 19.54
C ILE A 295 1.96 -5.82 20.05
N ASN A 296 2.03 -6.88 20.86
CA ASN A 296 3.30 -7.55 21.10
C ASN A 296 3.62 -8.40 19.88
N ILE A 297 4.57 -7.95 19.05
CA ILE A 297 4.85 -8.58 17.75
C ILE A 297 5.30 -10.03 17.92
N ASN A 298 6.01 -10.34 19.00
CA ASN A 298 6.53 -11.69 19.25
C ASN A 298 5.47 -12.67 19.78
N GLU A 299 4.33 -12.17 20.29
CA GLU A 299 3.23 -13.01 20.79
C GLU A 299 2.20 -13.36 19.70
N VAL A 300 2.27 -12.74 18.52
CA VAL A 300 1.36 -13.05 17.40
C VAL A 300 1.76 -14.39 16.77
N SER A 301 1.05 -15.46 17.16
CA SER A 301 1.30 -16.84 16.73
C SER A 301 0.75 -17.20 15.34
N LYS A 302 -0.04 -16.30 14.72
CA LYS A 302 -0.63 -16.52 13.39
C LYS A 302 0.46 -16.69 12.32
N THR A 303 0.28 -17.67 11.44
CA THR A 303 1.14 -17.88 10.26
C THR A 303 0.31 -18.13 9.01
N ILE A 304 0.85 -17.76 7.85
CA ILE A 304 0.27 -18.09 6.55
C ILE A 304 1.32 -18.74 5.64
N LEU A 305 0.94 -19.85 5.00
CA LEU A 305 1.74 -20.48 3.96
C LEU A 305 1.42 -19.87 2.61
N LEU A 306 2.40 -19.19 2.02
CA LEU A 306 2.38 -18.73 0.64
C LEU A 306 2.97 -19.82 -0.26
N SER A 307 2.18 -20.29 -1.22
CA SER A 307 2.60 -21.25 -2.25
C SER A 307 2.30 -20.65 -3.61
N SER A 308 3.25 -20.65 -4.57
CA SER A 308 2.88 -20.42 -5.96
C SER A 308 2.56 -21.75 -6.63
N LYS A 309 1.73 -21.74 -7.67
CA LYS A 309 1.63 -22.87 -8.59
C LYS A 309 3.00 -23.14 -9.22
N ASP A 310 3.30 -24.40 -9.49
CA ASP A 310 4.62 -24.84 -9.94
C ASP A 310 5.04 -24.25 -11.30
N ASN A 311 4.07 -24.06 -12.18
CA ASN A 311 4.23 -23.44 -13.49
C ASN A 311 4.37 -21.91 -13.43
N LEU A 312 4.00 -21.29 -12.31
CA LEU A 312 4.12 -19.85 -12.05
C LEU A 312 5.31 -19.53 -11.13
N ARG A 313 6.18 -20.52 -10.88
CA ARG A 313 7.38 -20.35 -10.07
C ARG A 313 8.33 -19.33 -10.74
N PRO A 314 8.87 -18.37 -9.98
CA PRO A 314 10.20 -17.85 -10.25
C PRO A 314 11.11 -19.04 -10.51
N THR A 315 11.87 -19.06 -11.60
CA THR A 315 12.96 -20.05 -11.76
C THR A 315 14.09 -19.70 -10.77
N SER A 316 13.83 -19.85 -9.48
CA SER A 316 14.80 -19.75 -8.38
C SER A 316 15.44 -21.11 -8.05
N LEU A 317 15.18 -22.15 -8.85
CA LEU A 317 15.86 -23.45 -8.77
C LEU A 317 17.27 -23.45 -9.39
N VAL A 318 17.77 -22.31 -9.84
CA VAL A 318 19.19 -22.11 -10.15
C VAL A 318 19.73 -21.11 -9.14
N PHE A 319 20.03 -21.58 -7.94
CA PHE A 319 21.11 -21.16 -7.01
C PHE A 319 20.71 -21.62 -5.61
N GLY A 320 21.17 -22.83 -5.27
CA GLY A 320 21.14 -23.29 -3.90
C GLY A 320 22.05 -22.40 -3.04
N LYS A 321 21.46 -21.81 -2.00
CA LYS A 321 21.96 -21.87 -0.62
C LYS A 321 20.90 -21.26 0.30
N SER A 322 20.36 -22.14 1.16
CA SER A 322 19.87 -21.89 2.50
C SER A 322 20.03 -20.44 3.00
N LEU A 323 18.93 -19.67 3.02
CA LEU A 323 18.75 -18.58 3.99
C LEU A 323 18.14 -19.19 5.26
N ALA A 324 18.97 -19.97 5.95
CA ALA A 324 18.84 -20.17 7.38
C ALA A 324 19.97 -19.34 7.99
N GLU A 325 19.63 -18.54 9.00
CA GLU A 325 20.52 -17.67 9.80
C GLU A 325 20.90 -16.33 9.15
N GLU A 326 20.08 -15.30 9.43
CA GLU A 326 20.47 -13.99 9.97
C GLU A 326 19.23 -13.21 10.43
#